data_AF-A0A1Q5BT11-F1
#
_entry.id   AF-A0A1Q5BT11-F1
#
_cell.length_a   1.000
_cell.length_b   1.000
_cell.length_c   1.000
_cell.angle_alpha   90.00
_cell.angle_beta   90.00
_cell.angle_gamma   90.00
#
_symmetry.space_group_name_H-M   'P 1'
#
loop_
_entity.id
_entity.type
_entity.pdbx_description
1 polymer ?
#
loop_
_entity_poly.entity_id
_entity_poly.type
_entity_poly.pdbx_seq_one_letter_code
_entity_poly.pdbx_strand_id
1 'polypeptide(L)' 'MFQQTPVYDRLVAERGDIPVQVRGEADRIHRDLAQILHQAAANPPSAPQSVFEPKTPPSAQ' A
#
# COMPACT_ATOMS: atom_id res chain seq x y z
N MET A 1 9.20 -36.32 9.15
CA MET A 1 9.49 -35.01 9.77
C MET A 1 9.75 -34.03 8.64
N PHE A 2 8.89 -33.03 8.42
CA PHE A 2 9.17 -31.98 7.46
C PHE A 2 10.19 -31.04 8.09
N GLN A 3 11.48 -31.28 7.82
CA GLN A 3 12.50 -30.27 7.98
C GLN A 3 12.19 -29.21 6.91
N GLN A 4 11.31 -28.26 7.22
CA GLN A 4 11.04 -27.14 6.34
C GLN A 4 12.32 -26.33 6.29
N THR A 5 13.14 -26.57 5.26
CA THR A 5 14.02 -25.53 4.75
C THR A 5 13.16 -24.26 4.67
N PRO A 6 13.55 -23.14 5.29
CA PRO A 6 12.77 -21.91 5.27
C PRO A 6 12.24 -21.70 3.85
N VAL A 7 10.94 -21.38 3.70
CA VAL A 7 10.25 -21.36 2.39
C VAL A 7 11.08 -20.67 1.30
N TYR A 8 11.87 -19.67 1.67
CA TYR A 8 12.80 -18.99 0.79
C TYR A 8 13.90 -19.89 0.18
N ASP A 9 14.62 -20.67 0.98
CA ASP A 9 15.69 -21.56 0.51
C ASP A 9 15.15 -22.65 -0.42
N ARG A 10 13.95 -23.15 -0.12
CA ARG A 10 13.26 -24.11 -1.00
C ARG A 10 12.87 -23.47 -2.33
N LEU A 11 12.34 -22.25 -2.31
CA LEU A 11 11.99 -21.52 -3.52
C LEU A 11 13.22 -21.21 -4.36
N VAL A 12 14.36 -20.87 -3.74
CA VAL A 12 15.63 -20.66 -4.46
C VAL A 12 16.11 -21.98 -5.09
N ALA A 13 16.04 -23.10 -4.36
CA ALA A 13 16.41 -24.40 -4.92
C ALA A 13 15.52 -24.84 -6.10
N GLU A 14 14.22 -24.57 -6.05
CA GLU A 14 13.25 -24.98 -7.09
C GLU A 14 13.15 -23.98 -8.26
N ARG A 15 13.45 -22.69 -8.02
CA ARG A 15 13.18 -21.59 -8.98
C ARG A 15 14.40 -20.73 -9.29
N GLY A 16 15.56 -20.99 -8.68
CA GLY A 16 16.76 -20.17 -8.85
C GLY A 16 16.56 -18.75 -8.32
N ASP A 17 16.96 -17.75 -9.12
CA ASP A 17 16.99 -16.34 -8.70
C ASP A 17 15.63 -15.65 -8.66
N ILE A 18 14.53 -16.33 -9.03
CA ILE A 18 13.18 -15.75 -9.08
C ILE A 18 12.77 -15.10 -7.74
N PRO A 19 13.00 -15.69 -6.55
CA PRO A 19 12.64 -15.04 -5.28
C PRO A 19 13.43 -13.76 -4.99
N VAL A 20 14.64 -13.63 -5.51
CA VAL A 20 15.46 -12.40 -5.40
C VAL A 20 14.92 -11.33 -6.35
N GLN A 21 14.61 -11.70 -7.60
CA GLN A 21 14.02 -10.80 -8.58
C GLN A 21 12.67 -10.25 -8.11
N VAL A 22 11.79 -11.12 -7.60
CA VAL A 22 10.48 -10.72 -7.08
C VAL A 22 10.61 -9.77 -5.90
N ARG A 23 11.58 -10.01 -5.00
CA ARG A 23 11.86 -9.08 -3.89
C ARG A 23 12.29 -7.71 -4.41
N GLY A 24 13.21 -7.68 -5.36
CA GLY A 24 13.68 -6.42 -5.97
C GLY A 24 12.56 -5.63 -6.65
N GLU A 25 11.65 -6.31 -7.36
CA GLU A 25 10.51 -5.66 -8.02
C GLU A 25 9.47 -5.17 -7.01
N ALA A 26 9.20 -5.96 -5.96
CA ALA A 26 8.32 -5.52 -4.87
C ALA A 26 8.85 -4.27 -4.18
N ASP A 27 10.16 -4.22 -3.90
CA ASP A 27 10.80 -3.03 -3.30
C ASP A 27 10.71 -1.81 -4.23
N ARG A 28 10.84 -2.02 -5.54
CA ARG A 28 10.66 -0.96 -6.54
C ARG A 28 9.23 -0.42 -6.54
N ILE A 29 8.23 -1.29 -6.69
CA ILE A 29 6.81 -0.91 -6.70
C ILE A 29 6.43 -0.18 -5.41
N HIS A 30 6.94 -0.65 -4.26
CA HIS A 30 6.66 -0.02 -2.98
C HIS A 30 7.21 1.42 -2.90
N ARG A 31 8.42 1.67 -3.43
CA ARG A 31 8.99 3.03 -3.51
C ARG A 31 8.18 3.92 -4.44
N ASP A 32 7.82 3.43 -5.62
CA ASP A 32 7.04 4.17 -6.61
C ASP A 32 5.66 4.56 -6.03
N LEU A 33 5.01 3.63 -5.34
CA LEU A 33 3.75 3.88 -4.65
C LEU A 33 3.90 4.95 -3.56
N ALA A 34 4.96 4.87 -2.74
CA ALA A 34 5.21 5.86 -1.69
C ALA A 34 5.38 7.27 -2.28
N GLN A 35 6.04 7.41 -3.44
CA GLN A 35 6.19 8.69 -4.14
C GLN A 35 4.84 9.23 -4.63
N ILE A 36 4.01 8.38 -5.23
CA ILE A 36 2.67 8.77 -5.70
C ILE A 36 1.80 9.25 -4.53
N LEU A 37 1.78 8.50 -3.42
CA LEU A 37 1.01 8.86 -2.23
C LEU A 37 1.51 10.17 -1.60
N HIS A 38 2.82 10.36 -1.53
CA HIS A 38 3.41 11.61 -1.04
C HIS A 38 3.00 12.80 -1.93
N GLN A 39 3.06 12.64 -3.26
CA GLN A 39 2.66 13.67 -4.21
C GLN A 39 1.15 14.00 -4.13
N ALA A 40 0.31 12.98 -3.96
CA ALA A 40 -1.13 13.17 -3.78
C ALA A 40 -1.46 13.90 -2.48
N ALA A 41 -0.71 13.64 -1.40
CA ALA A 41 -0.85 14.35 -0.14
C ALA A 41 -0.37 15.81 -0.23
N ALA A 42 0.69 16.08 -0.99
CA ALA A 42 1.22 17.43 -1.19
C ALA A 42 0.29 18.33 -2.03
N ASN A 43 -0.42 17.74 -3.00
CA ASN A 43 -1.39 18.44 -3.84
C ASN A 43 -2.78 17.78 -3.69
N PRO A 44 -3.46 17.98 -2.56
CA PRO A 44 -4.79 17.43 -2.38
C PRO A 44 -5.70 18.02 -3.48
N PRO A 45 -6.49 17.19 -4.19
CA PRO A 45 -7.50 17.73 -5.07
C PRO A 45 -8.40 18.64 -4.23
N SER A 46 -8.68 19.85 -4.73
CA SER A 46 -9.64 20.75 -4.09
C SER A 46 -10.93 19.98 -3.90
N ALA A 47 -11.27 19.63 -2.66
CA ALA A 47 -12.45 18.85 -2.37
C ALA A 47 -13.68 19.56 -2.97
N PRO A 48 -14.60 18.86 -3.65
CA PRO A 48 -15.92 19.43 -3.86
C PRO A 48 -16.48 19.74 -2.47
N GLN A 49 -16.86 20.99 -2.23
CA GLN A 49 -17.51 21.42 -0.99
C GLN A 49 -18.62 20.42 -0.68
N SER A 50 -18.46 19.67 0.41
CA SER A 50 -19.49 18.75 0.87
C SER A 50 -20.76 19.56 1.11
N VAL A 51 -21.75 19.41 0.23
CA VAL A 51 -23.09 20.04 0.36
C VAL A 51 -23.88 19.38 1.49
N PHE A 52 -23.35 18.32 2.10
CA PHE A 52 -23.90 17.72 3.31
C PHE A 52 -23.36 18.46 4.54
N GLU A 53 -23.91 19.66 4.75
CA GLU A 53 -23.88 20.31 6.05
C GLU A 53 -24.90 19.58 6.96
N PRO A 54 -24.50 18.97 8.08
CA PRO A 54 -25.46 18.45 9.04
C PRO A 54 -26.23 19.64 9.60
N LYS A 55 -27.46 19.86 9.14
CA LYS A 55 -28.38 20.83 9.75
C LYS A 55 -28.52 20.49 11.23
N THR A 56 -27.82 21.23 12.10
CA THR A 56 -28.05 21.22 13.53
C THR A 56 -29.51 21.62 13.76
N PRO A 57 -30.37 20.75 14.34
CA PRO A 57 -31.71 21.16 14.68
C PRO A 57 -31.66 22.22 15.79
N PRO A 58 -32.50 23.26 15.73
CA PRO A 58 -32.51 24.31 16.74
C PRO A 58 -32.86 23.70 18.11
N SER A 59 -32.08 24.05 19.13
CA SER A 59 -32.38 23.68 20.52
C SER A 59 -33.75 24.23 20.91
N ALA A 60 -34.66 23.34 21.31
CA ALA A 60 -35.94 23.71 21.87
C ALA A 60 -35.73 24.33 23.26
N GLN A 61 -36.26 25.54 23.45
CA GLN A 61 -36.46 26.15 24.77
C GLN A 61 -37.61 25.46 25.51
#